data_AF-A0A6A4ZNH3-F1
#
_entry.id   AF-A0A6A4ZNH3-F1
#
_cell.length_a   1.000
_cell.length_b   1.000
_cell.length_c   1.000
_cell.angle_alpha   90.00
_cell.angle_beta   90.00
_cell.angle_gamma   90.00
#
_symmetry.space_group_name_H-M   'P 1'
#
loop_
_entity.id
_entity.type
_entity.pdbx_description
1 polymer ?
#
loop_
_entity_poly.entity_id
_entity_poly.type
_entity_poly.pdbx_seq_one_letter_code
_entity_poly.pdbx_strand_id
1 'polypeptide(L)'
;MGKRNFRKRKGQKGENTWNKKSRNERDGDREAGFGEWVYKNEHFEKYYTEQEIVGTGEWDAFLKHLSLPLPTTFRINNSCAYEDKIKERIATDFKYEDLEIDGEKVAPISTMPWYPEGKGFQWSVERRKIKKLALLSEFQKWLVNLSDSGDITRQEAVSMIPPLVLGVESHHKVLDMCAAPGSKTSQLLESLHDDESKTGKMPTGLIVANDIDIKRAKLMTTSALDQASGVSCLGDYMPRSAEVSAAEQLRQQAGLL
;
A
#
# COMPACT_ATOMS: atom_id res chain seq x y z
N MET A 1 1.52 60.36 -36.25
CA MET A 1 1.95 60.14 -34.84
C MET A 1 1.46 58.77 -34.42
N GLY A 2 2.20 57.80 -33.87
CA GLY A 2 3.62 57.51 -33.72
C GLY A 2 3.63 56.07 -33.17
N LYS A 3 4.25 55.12 -33.87
CA LYS A 3 4.37 53.71 -33.45
C LYS A 3 5.17 53.66 -32.13
N ARG A 4 4.65 52.99 -31.10
CA ARG A 4 5.43 52.59 -29.92
C ARG A 4 5.41 51.07 -29.74
N ASN A 5 6.62 50.53 -29.77
CA ASN A 5 7.00 49.15 -29.57
C ASN A 5 6.68 48.67 -28.15
N PHE A 6 5.94 47.55 -28.03
CA PHE A 6 5.97 46.74 -26.81
C PHE A 6 6.97 45.58 -27.01
N ARG A 7 8.14 45.72 -26.38
CA ARG A 7 9.16 44.67 -26.26
C ARG A 7 8.57 43.48 -25.50
N LYS A 8 8.29 42.37 -26.20
CA LYS A 8 8.12 41.05 -25.56
C LYS A 8 9.47 40.63 -24.97
N ARG A 9 9.54 40.56 -23.63
CA ARG A 9 10.63 39.92 -22.88
C ARG A 9 10.74 38.46 -23.34
N LYS A 10 11.86 38.09 -23.97
CA LYS A 10 12.26 36.70 -24.20
C LYS A 10 12.47 36.04 -22.82
N GLY A 11 11.52 35.20 -22.40
CA GLY A 11 11.81 34.18 -21.40
C GLY A 11 12.66 33.09 -22.05
N GLN A 12 13.86 32.86 -21.53
CA GLN A 12 14.66 31.68 -21.85
C GLN A 12 13.82 30.43 -21.55
N LYS A 13 13.41 29.71 -22.60
CA LYS A 13 12.99 28.33 -22.49
C LYS A 13 14.25 27.53 -22.15
N GLY A 14 14.37 27.10 -20.90
CA GLY A 14 15.27 26.00 -20.57
C GLY A 14 14.86 24.77 -21.40
N GLU A 15 15.80 24.22 -22.15
CA GLU A 15 15.68 22.94 -22.82
C GLU A 15 15.54 21.83 -21.79
N ASN A 16 14.31 21.54 -21.38
CA ASN A 16 13.96 20.27 -20.76
C ASN A 16 13.33 19.39 -21.84
N THR A 17 14.19 18.81 -22.68
CA THR A 17 13.86 17.72 -23.62
C THR A 17 13.63 16.42 -22.84
N TRP A 18 12.54 16.36 -22.06
CA TRP A 18 11.97 15.07 -21.66
C TRP A 18 11.27 14.50 -22.89
N ASN A 19 12.03 13.73 -23.67
CA ASN A 19 11.54 13.01 -24.84
C ASN A 19 10.39 12.09 -24.39
N LYS A 20 9.16 12.44 -24.76
CA LYS A 20 7.95 11.77 -24.28
C LYS A 20 7.78 10.48 -25.11
N LYS A 21 8.51 9.42 -24.74
CA LYS A 21 8.41 8.11 -25.39
C LYS A 21 6.95 7.67 -25.48
N SER A 22 6.59 7.23 -26.69
CA SER A 22 5.23 6.79 -27.02
C SER A 22 4.85 5.56 -26.20
N ARG A 23 3.54 5.30 -26.06
CA ARG A 23 3.04 4.18 -25.25
C ARG A 23 3.53 2.81 -25.78
N ASN A 24 3.79 2.70 -27.09
CA ASN A 24 4.35 1.50 -27.71
C ASN A 24 5.84 1.27 -27.40
N GLU A 25 6.64 2.33 -27.23
CA GLU A 25 8.07 2.18 -26.86
C GLU A 25 8.26 1.73 -25.40
N ARG A 26 7.24 1.94 -24.53
CA ARG A 26 7.28 1.44 -23.14
C ARG A 26 6.93 -0.03 -23.01
N ASP A 27 6.21 -0.59 -23.97
CA ASP A 27 5.90 -2.02 -23.95
C ASP A 27 7.07 -2.86 -24.50
N GLY A 28 7.85 -2.33 -25.46
CA GLY A 28 9.10 -2.97 -25.89
C GLY A 28 10.19 -3.04 -24.80
N ASP A 29 10.24 -2.05 -23.89
CA ASP A 29 11.17 -2.05 -22.74
C ASP A 29 10.73 -3.02 -21.62
N ARG A 30 9.46 -3.46 -21.63
CA ARG A 30 8.95 -4.51 -20.72
C ARG A 30 9.14 -5.92 -21.27
N GLU A 31 9.49 -6.02 -22.56
CA GLU A 31 9.81 -7.24 -23.29
C GLU A 31 11.30 -7.59 -23.25
N ALA A 32 12.14 -6.70 -22.70
CA ALA A 32 13.50 -7.06 -22.29
C ALA A 32 13.38 -8.14 -21.21
N GLY A 33 13.57 -9.40 -21.62
CA GLY A 33 13.70 -10.54 -20.72
C GLY A 33 14.59 -10.17 -19.54
N PHE A 34 14.21 -10.66 -18.36
CA PHE A 34 14.88 -10.43 -17.09
C PHE A 34 16.40 -10.47 -17.25
N GLY A 35 17.01 -9.30 -17.50
CA GLY A 35 18.46 -9.18 -17.42
C GLY A 35 18.83 -9.59 -16.00
N GLU A 36 19.91 -10.34 -15.86
CA GLU A 36 20.52 -10.59 -14.55
C GLU A 36 20.75 -9.24 -13.88
N TRP A 37 19.89 -8.91 -12.91
CA TRP A 37 20.14 -7.77 -12.05
C TRP A 37 21.41 -8.10 -11.28
N VAL A 38 22.45 -7.29 -11.49
CA VAL A 38 23.71 -7.43 -10.75
C VAL A 38 23.47 -6.89 -9.35
N TYR A 39 23.11 -7.77 -8.42
CA TYR A 39 22.92 -7.47 -7.00
C TYR A 39 24.27 -7.38 -6.26
N LYS A 40 25.24 -6.66 -6.84
CA LYS A 40 26.53 -6.36 -6.20
C LYS A 40 26.74 -4.87 -6.11
N ASN A 41 27.06 -4.39 -4.91
CA ASN A 41 27.40 -2.99 -4.68
C ASN A 41 28.44 -2.93 -3.55
N GLU A 42 29.69 -2.66 -3.92
CA GLU A 42 30.82 -2.66 -2.99
C GLU A 42 30.64 -1.63 -1.85
N HIS A 43 30.04 -0.47 -2.13
CA HIS A 43 29.77 0.53 -1.10
C HIS A 43 28.71 0.06 -0.11
N PHE A 44 27.65 -0.58 -0.59
CA PHE A 44 26.62 -1.17 0.25
C PHE A 44 27.20 -2.28 1.14
N GLU A 45 27.95 -3.20 0.54
CA GLU A 45 28.52 -4.35 1.25
C GLU A 45 29.52 -3.89 2.31
N LYS A 46 30.43 -2.99 1.95
CA LYS A 46 31.38 -2.40 2.90
C LYS A 46 30.67 -1.70 4.06
N TYR A 47 29.71 -0.82 3.76
CA TYR A 47 29.01 -0.02 4.77
C TYR A 47 28.28 -0.89 5.79
N TYR A 48 27.58 -1.95 5.37
CA TYR A 48 26.81 -2.80 6.26
C TYR A 48 27.63 -3.92 6.90
N THR A 49 28.71 -4.39 6.26
CA THR A 49 29.64 -5.36 6.88
C THR A 49 30.38 -4.70 8.05
N GLU A 50 30.82 -3.44 7.90
CA GLU A 50 31.50 -2.67 8.97
C GLU A 50 30.59 -2.37 10.17
N GLN A 51 29.26 -2.44 10.02
CA GLN A 51 28.30 -2.26 11.10
C GLN A 51 27.98 -3.54 11.87
N GLU A 52 28.46 -4.70 11.42
CA GLU A 52 28.26 -5.99 12.08
C GLU A 52 26.76 -6.30 12.32
N ILE A 53 25.90 -5.96 11.35
CA ILE A 53 24.44 -6.15 11.46
C ILE A 53 24.00 -7.61 11.45
N VAL A 54 24.88 -8.53 11.08
CA VAL A 54 24.67 -9.98 11.05
C VAL A 54 25.90 -10.70 11.63
N GLY A 55 25.73 -11.94 12.09
CA GLY A 55 26.80 -12.72 12.67
C GLY A 55 27.91 -13.07 11.67
N THR A 56 29.09 -13.43 12.19
CA THR A 56 30.21 -13.91 11.37
C THR A 56 29.79 -15.13 10.55
N GLY A 57 29.92 -15.06 9.22
CA GLY A 57 29.54 -16.13 8.30
C GLY A 57 28.10 -16.08 7.78
N GLU A 58 27.27 -15.14 8.25
CA GLU A 58 25.87 -14.99 7.79
C GLU A 58 25.72 -14.03 6.61
N TRP A 59 26.78 -13.30 6.26
CA TRP A 59 26.78 -12.23 5.25
C TRP A 59 26.25 -12.69 3.88
N ASP A 60 26.74 -13.82 3.38
CA ASP A 60 26.31 -14.35 2.08
C ASP A 60 24.84 -14.76 2.09
N ALA A 61 24.36 -15.33 3.20
CA ALA A 61 22.96 -15.68 3.38
C ALA A 61 22.08 -14.42 3.44
N PHE A 62 22.55 -13.37 4.11
CA PHE A 62 21.87 -12.08 4.17
C PHE A 62 21.73 -11.44 2.78
N LEU A 63 22.83 -11.35 2.02
CA LEU A 63 22.80 -10.83 0.64
C LEU A 63 21.89 -11.66 -0.27
N LYS A 64 21.92 -12.99 -0.11
CA LYS A 64 20.99 -13.88 -0.83
C LYS A 64 19.54 -13.51 -0.53
N HIS A 65 19.16 -13.30 0.73
CA HIS A 65 17.78 -12.92 1.08
C HIS A 65 17.39 -11.55 0.53
N LEU A 66 18.29 -10.56 0.53
CA LEU A 66 18.03 -9.25 -0.07
C LEU A 66 17.78 -9.32 -1.58
N SER A 67 18.32 -10.33 -2.26
CA SER A 67 18.13 -10.55 -3.70
C SER A 67 16.81 -11.26 -4.05
N LEU A 68 16.12 -11.84 -3.05
CA LEU A 68 14.86 -12.55 -3.28
C LEU A 68 13.71 -11.56 -3.52
N PRO A 69 12.72 -11.92 -4.37
CA PRO A 69 11.54 -11.11 -4.55
C PRO A 69 10.70 -11.08 -3.27
N LEU A 70 10.05 -9.94 -3.01
CA LEU A 70 9.19 -9.79 -1.84
C LEU A 70 7.96 -10.72 -1.93
N PRO A 71 7.58 -11.34 -0.81
CA PRO A 71 6.38 -12.16 -0.75
C PRO A 71 5.12 -11.31 -0.89
N THR A 72 4.03 -11.93 -1.33
CA THR A 72 2.71 -11.28 -1.27
C THR A 72 2.18 -11.33 0.15
N THR A 73 1.75 -10.18 0.66
CA THR A 73 1.25 -10.01 2.03
C THR A 73 -0.06 -9.22 2.02
N PHE A 74 -0.95 -9.58 2.94
CA PHE A 74 -2.23 -8.90 3.17
C PHE A 74 -2.72 -9.18 4.59
N ARG A 75 -3.63 -8.34 5.08
CA ARG A 75 -4.25 -8.46 6.39
C ARG A 75 -5.75 -8.25 6.28
N ILE A 76 -6.53 -8.95 7.09
CA ILE A 76 -7.96 -8.68 7.26
C ILE A 76 -8.10 -7.42 8.13
N ASN A 77 -8.95 -6.50 7.70
CA ASN A 77 -9.22 -5.24 8.40
C ASN A 77 -10.16 -5.50 9.58
N ASN A 78 -10.05 -4.70 10.65
CA ASN A 78 -10.83 -4.92 11.87
C ASN A 78 -12.35 -4.70 11.69
N SER A 79 -12.75 -3.94 10.68
CA SER A 79 -14.16 -3.72 10.31
C SER A 79 -14.78 -4.86 9.48
N CYS A 80 -14.00 -5.88 9.08
CA CYS A 80 -14.51 -6.95 8.22
C CYS A 80 -15.50 -7.86 8.96
N ALA A 81 -16.75 -7.91 8.49
CA ALA A 81 -17.82 -8.69 9.11
C ALA A 81 -17.77 -10.20 8.80
N TYR A 82 -16.87 -10.65 7.91
CA TYR A 82 -16.81 -12.04 7.41
C TYR A 82 -15.39 -12.60 7.42
N GLU A 83 -14.61 -12.23 8.44
CA GLU A 83 -13.28 -12.74 8.72
C GLU A 83 -13.20 -14.27 8.63
N ASP A 84 -14.13 -14.99 9.28
CA ASP A 84 -14.13 -16.45 9.31
C ASP A 84 -14.27 -17.07 7.92
N LYS A 85 -15.12 -16.49 7.06
CA LYS A 85 -15.30 -16.96 5.68
C LYS A 85 -14.05 -16.72 4.83
N ILE A 86 -13.35 -15.61 5.06
CA ILE A 86 -12.08 -15.33 4.39
C ILE A 86 -11.04 -16.37 4.80
N LYS A 87 -10.92 -16.64 6.11
CA LYS A 87 -10.01 -17.66 6.67
C LYS A 87 -10.32 -19.05 6.12
N GLU A 88 -11.59 -19.44 6.11
CA GLU A 88 -12.06 -20.70 5.54
C GLU A 88 -11.66 -20.82 4.07
N ARG A 89 -11.95 -19.80 3.26
CA ARG A 89 -11.67 -19.83 1.83
C ARG A 89 -10.16 -19.92 1.52
N ILE A 90 -9.31 -19.30 2.34
CA ILE A 90 -7.86 -19.47 2.22
C ILE A 90 -7.46 -20.93 2.48
N ALA A 91 -8.05 -21.56 3.50
CA ALA A 91 -7.76 -22.94 3.88
C ALA A 91 -8.32 -23.99 2.92
N THR A 92 -9.40 -23.69 2.19
CA THR A 92 -10.06 -24.60 1.25
C THR A 92 -9.64 -24.33 -0.20
N ASP A 93 -10.08 -23.21 -0.76
CA ASP A 93 -10.05 -22.93 -2.20
C ASP A 93 -8.65 -22.52 -2.65
N PHE A 94 -7.87 -21.91 -1.76
CA PHE A 94 -6.55 -21.34 -2.04
C PHE A 94 -5.42 -22.03 -1.28
N LYS A 95 -5.62 -23.32 -0.95
CA LYS A 95 -4.64 -24.13 -0.21
C LYS A 95 -3.33 -24.29 -0.96
N TYR A 96 -3.40 -24.45 -2.28
CA TYR A 96 -2.26 -24.53 -3.21
C TYR A 96 -1.13 -25.50 -2.77
N GLU A 97 -1.46 -26.63 -2.14
CA GLU A 97 -0.46 -27.53 -1.51
C GLU A 97 0.53 -28.15 -2.49
N ASP A 98 0.11 -28.36 -3.74
CA ASP A 98 0.91 -28.97 -4.80
C ASP A 98 1.14 -27.98 -5.95
N LEU A 99 1.08 -26.68 -5.66
CA LEU A 99 1.34 -25.67 -6.66
C LEU A 99 2.84 -25.64 -7.00
N GLU A 100 3.14 -25.86 -8.28
CA GLU A 100 4.46 -25.67 -8.85
C GLU A 100 4.48 -24.44 -9.75
N ILE A 101 5.47 -23.57 -9.57
CA ILE A 101 5.70 -22.41 -10.42
C ILE A 101 7.17 -22.42 -10.83
N ASP A 102 7.44 -22.32 -12.14
CA ASP A 102 8.79 -22.34 -12.71
C ASP A 102 9.59 -23.62 -12.35
N GLY A 103 8.91 -24.74 -12.13
CA GLY A 103 9.52 -26.03 -11.76
C GLY A 103 9.87 -26.17 -10.27
N GLU A 104 9.49 -25.19 -9.44
CA GLU A 104 9.69 -25.23 -7.99
C GLU A 104 8.34 -25.34 -7.26
N LYS A 105 8.30 -26.22 -6.25
CA LYS A 105 7.14 -26.33 -5.36
C LYS A 105 7.03 -25.10 -4.49
N VAL A 106 5.84 -24.48 -4.51
CA VAL A 106 5.54 -23.26 -3.76
C VAL A 106 4.90 -23.61 -2.42
N ALA A 107 5.39 -23.00 -1.34
CA ALA A 107 4.77 -23.13 -0.03
C ALA A 107 3.35 -22.55 -0.02
N PRO A 108 2.40 -23.13 0.72
CA PRO A 108 1.03 -22.62 0.81
C PRO A 108 1.00 -21.23 1.48
N ILE A 109 -0.14 -20.55 1.35
CA ILE A 109 -0.40 -19.31 2.08
C ILE A 109 -0.35 -19.61 3.59
N SER A 110 0.35 -18.78 4.34
CA SER A 110 0.55 -18.95 5.78
C SER A 110 0.11 -17.72 6.56
N THR A 111 -0.31 -17.91 7.80
CA THR A 111 -0.56 -16.80 8.72
C THR A 111 0.76 -16.25 9.25
N MET A 112 0.80 -14.94 9.51
CA MET A 112 1.92 -14.27 10.17
C MET A 112 1.73 -14.41 11.70
N PRO A 113 2.52 -15.23 12.42
CA PRO A 113 2.23 -15.55 13.82
C PRO A 113 2.28 -14.35 14.77
N TRP A 114 3.05 -13.33 14.40
CA TRP A 114 3.19 -12.09 15.15
C TRP A 114 2.06 -11.08 14.87
N TYR A 115 1.24 -11.30 13.84
CA TYR A 115 0.12 -10.41 13.53
C TYR A 115 -1.09 -10.78 14.42
N PRO A 116 -1.74 -9.82 15.10
CA PRO A 116 -2.82 -10.11 16.03
C PRO A 116 -3.98 -10.92 15.43
N GLU A 117 -4.60 -11.76 16.26
CA GLU A 117 -5.83 -12.50 15.95
C GLU A 117 -5.74 -13.41 14.71
N GLY A 118 -4.53 -13.71 14.23
CA GLY A 118 -4.31 -14.49 13.02
C GLY A 118 -4.88 -13.83 11.77
N LYS A 119 -4.97 -12.50 11.75
CA LYS A 119 -5.52 -11.71 10.63
C LYS A 119 -4.51 -11.39 9.53
N GLY A 120 -3.22 -11.63 9.77
CA GLY A 120 -2.15 -11.36 8.82
C GLY A 120 -1.76 -12.61 8.02
N PHE A 121 -1.63 -12.47 6.70
CA PHE A 121 -1.28 -13.55 5.79
C PHE A 121 -0.08 -13.19 4.91
N GLN A 122 0.71 -14.22 4.59
CA GLN A 122 1.86 -14.14 3.70
C GLN A 122 1.90 -15.34 2.75
N TRP A 123 2.34 -15.08 1.53
CA TRP A 123 2.62 -16.10 0.53
C TRP A 123 3.93 -15.81 -0.20
N SER A 124 4.78 -16.84 -0.37
CA SER A 124 6.09 -16.70 -1.03
C SER A 124 6.00 -16.31 -2.51
N VAL A 125 4.82 -16.41 -3.13
CA VAL A 125 4.59 -15.99 -4.51
C VAL A 125 4.61 -14.46 -4.61
N GLU A 126 5.46 -13.94 -5.47
CA GLU A 126 5.53 -12.51 -5.74
C GLU A 126 4.27 -11.98 -6.46
N ARG A 127 3.94 -10.70 -6.21
CA ARG A 127 2.76 -10.03 -6.76
C ARG A 127 2.65 -10.12 -8.29
N ARG A 128 3.78 -10.15 -9.00
CA ARG A 128 3.82 -10.20 -10.47
C ARG A 128 3.34 -11.55 -11.00
N LYS A 129 3.76 -12.66 -10.38
CA LYS A 129 3.31 -14.02 -10.73
C LYS A 129 1.80 -14.17 -10.53
N ILE A 130 1.26 -13.67 -9.42
CA ILE A 130 -0.20 -13.66 -9.16
C ILE A 130 -0.98 -12.94 -10.27
N LYS A 131 -0.43 -11.86 -10.84
CA LYS A 131 -1.08 -11.11 -11.92
C LYS A 131 -0.98 -11.75 -13.30
N LYS A 132 0.04 -12.57 -13.54
CA LYS A 132 0.36 -13.09 -14.88
C LYS A 132 -0.11 -14.53 -15.09
N LEU A 133 -0.07 -15.36 -14.05
CA LEU A 133 -0.39 -16.78 -14.17
C LEU A 133 -1.90 -16.99 -14.15
N ALA A 134 -2.43 -17.59 -15.22
CA ALA A 134 -3.87 -17.84 -15.36
C ALA A 134 -4.44 -18.71 -14.23
N LEU A 135 -3.66 -19.67 -13.72
CA LEU A 135 -4.02 -20.53 -12.61
C LEU A 135 -4.26 -19.76 -11.29
N LEU A 136 -3.68 -18.56 -11.15
CA LEU A 136 -3.83 -17.69 -9.98
C LEU A 136 -4.89 -16.59 -10.19
N SER A 137 -5.55 -16.58 -11.35
CA SER A 137 -6.46 -15.49 -11.72
C SER A 137 -7.69 -15.39 -10.81
N GLU A 138 -8.19 -16.51 -10.29
CA GLU A 138 -9.29 -16.53 -9.32
C GLU A 138 -8.87 -15.88 -8.01
N PHE A 139 -7.74 -16.30 -7.43
CA PHE A 139 -7.19 -15.72 -6.22
C PHE A 139 -6.88 -14.22 -6.40
N GLN A 140 -6.31 -13.85 -7.55
CA GLN A 140 -6.06 -12.44 -7.89
C GLN A 140 -7.36 -11.63 -7.87
N LYS A 141 -8.41 -12.09 -8.54
CA LYS A 141 -9.71 -11.40 -8.59
C LYS A 141 -10.31 -11.30 -7.20
N TRP A 142 -10.24 -12.37 -6.42
CA TRP A 142 -10.73 -12.39 -5.05
C TRP A 142 -10.00 -11.38 -4.14
N LEU A 143 -8.66 -11.33 -4.20
CA LEU A 143 -7.87 -10.34 -3.45
C LEU A 143 -8.19 -8.89 -3.86
N VAL A 144 -8.43 -8.65 -5.16
CA VAL A 144 -8.81 -7.32 -5.64
C VAL A 144 -10.19 -6.95 -5.08
N ASN A 145 -11.18 -7.84 -5.20
CA ASN A 145 -12.53 -7.59 -4.71
C ASN A 145 -12.54 -7.29 -3.20
N LEU A 146 -11.83 -8.09 -2.39
CA LEU A 146 -11.75 -7.86 -0.94
C LEU A 146 -11.02 -6.56 -0.58
N SER A 147 -10.05 -6.15 -1.40
CA SER A 147 -9.33 -4.89 -1.19
C SER A 147 -10.21 -3.70 -1.56
N ASP A 148 -10.99 -3.82 -2.62
CA ASP A 148 -11.88 -2.77 -3.12
C ASP A 148 -13.10 -2.57 -2.19
N SER A 149 -13.55 -3.63 -1.52
CA SER A 149 -14.60 -3.56 -0.48
C SER A 149 -14.08 -3.12 0.90
N GLY A 150 -12.76 -3.04 1.09
CA GLY A 150 -12.17 -2.65 2.36
C GLY A 150 -12.16 -3.75 3.43
N ASP A 151 -12.29 -5.01 3.05
CA ASP A 151 -12.19 -6.16 3.98
C ASP A 151 -10.77 -6.54 4.29
N ILE A 152 -9.89 -6.35 3.32
CA ILE A 152 -8.46 -6.60 3.48
C ILE A 152 -7.65 -5.39 3.06
N THR A 153 -6.47 -5.28 3.62
CA THR A 153 -5.45 -4.34 3.17
C THR A 153 -4.23 -5.10 2.71
N ARG A 154 -3.77 -4.78 1.50
CA ARG A 154 -2.52 -5.30 0.96
C ARG A 154 -1.38 -4.38 1.37
N GLN A 155 -0.51 -4.85 2.24
CA GLN A 155 0.56 -4.06 2.85
C GLN A 155 1.74 -4.98 3.12
N GLU A 156 2.96 -4.48 2.97
CA GLU A 156 4.16 -5.24 3.32
C GLU A 156 4.19 -5.57 4.81
N ALA A 157 4.59 -6.80 5.14
CA ALA A 157 4.68 -7.31 6.51
C ALA A 157 5.39 -6.35 7.47
N VAL A 158 6.61 -5.90 7.12
CA VAL A 158 7.40 -5.00 7.98
C VAL A 158 6.77 -3.61 8.14
N SER A 159 5.93 -3.20 7.18
CA SER A 159 5.19 -1.92 7.25
C SER A 159 4.01 -2.00 8.22
N MET A 160 3.56 -3.20 8.59
CA MET A 160 2.48 -3.42 9.56
C MET A 160 2.93 -3.30 11.03
N ILE A 161 4.24 -3.48 11.29
CA ILE A 161 4.79 -3.52 12.65
C ILE A 161 4.68 -2.16 13.36
N PRO A 162 5.06 -1.02 12.76
CA PRO A 162 5.08 0.25 13.49
C PRO A 162 3.72 0.67 14.05
N PRO A 163 2.59 0.58 13.32
CA PRO A 163 1.28 0.89 13.88
C PRO A 163 0.87 -0.04 15.03
N LEU A 164 1.19 -1.34 14.94
CA LEU A 164 0.92 -2.31 16.00
C LEU A 164 1.68 -2.00 17.29
N VAL A 165 2.97 -1.64 17.16
CA VAL A 165 3.81 -1.27 18.31
C VAL A 165 3.40 0.07 18.90
N LEU A 166 2.87 0.99 18.09
CA LEU A 166 2.40 2.29 18.56
C LEU A 166 1.15 2.18 19.47
N GLY A 167 0.32 1.14 19.29
CA GLY A 167 -0.79 0.83 20.19
C GLY A 167 -1.81 1.97 20.30
N VAL A 168 -2.35 2.42 19.16
CA VAL A 168 -3.33 3.51 19.13
C VAL A 168 -4.66 3.06 19.75
N GLU A 169 -5.22 3.89 20.63
CA GLU A 169 -6.53 3.71 21.23
C GLU A 169 -7.48 4.84 20.78
N SER A 170 -8.79 4.61 20.88
CA SER A 170 -9.84 5.50 20.35
C SER A 170 -9.86 6.95 20.86
N HIS A 171 -9.08 7.28 21.89
CA HIS A 171 -8.97 8.63 22.45
C HIS A 171 -7.64 9.32 22.12
N HIS A 172 -6.69 8.61 21.49
CA HIS A 172 -5.37 9.15 21.17
C HIS A 172 -5.42 10.19 20.05
N LYS A 173 -4.50 11.16 20.13
CA LYS A 173 -4.24 12.14 19.06
C LYS A 173 -2.89 11.80 18.43
N VAL A 174 -2.92 11.38 17.18
CA VAL A 174 -1.75 10.80 16.50
C VAL A 174 -1.36 11.67 15.31
N LEU A 175 -0.05 11.85 15.11
CA LEU A 175 0.51 12.55 13.96
C LEU A 175 1.34 11.56 13.14
N ASP A 176 0.92 11.31 11.90
CA ASP A 176 1.73 10.62 10.90
C ASP A 176 2.44 11.68 10.03
N MET A 177 3.73 11.88 10.28
CA MET A 177 4.51 12.95 9.65
C MET A 177 4.86 12.69 8.18
N CYS A 178 4.85 11.42 7.75
CA CYS A 178 5.32 10.96 6.44
C CYS A 178 4.32 9.94 5.88
N ALA A 179 3.09 10.40 5.73
CA ALA A 179 1.95 9.51 5.70
C ALA A 179 1.76 8.83 4.33
N ALA A 180 2.20 9.43 3.22
CA ALA A 180 1.95 8.86 1.91
C ALA A 180 2.84 7.62 1.63
N PRO A 181 2.30 6.54 1.04
CA PRO A 181 1.00 6.46 0.33
C PRO A 181 -0.23 6.18 1.21
N GLY A 182 -0.08 5.99 2.52
CA GLY A 182 -1.20 5.92 3.48
C GLY A 182 -1.37 4.59 4.20
N SER A 183 -0.62 3.53 3.88
CA SER A 183 -0.88 2.19 4.45
C SER A 183 -0.76 2.12 5.98
N LYS A 184 0.18 2.87 6.57
CA LYS A 184 0.34 2.96 8.02
C LYS A 184 -0.78 3.79 8.63
N THR A 185 -1.07 4.95 8.04
CA THR A 185 -2.17 5.83 8.44
C THR A 185 -3.50 5.09 8.47
N SER A 186 -3.78 4.30 7.43
CA SER A 186 -4.95 3.42 7.34
C SER A 186 -5.02 2.43 8.51
N GLN A 187 -3.91 1.75 8.81
CA GLN A 187 -3.85 0.82 9.92
C GLN A 187 -4.03 1.52 11.28
N LEU A 188 -3.49 2.74 11.45
CA LEU A 188 -3.71 3.56 12.64
C LEU A 188 -5.18 3.97 12.77
N LEU A 189 -5.83 4.29 11.64
CA LEU A 189 -7.25 4.65 11.61
C LEU A 189 -8.12 3.47 12.00
N GLU A 190 -7.81 2.27 11.51
CA GLU A 190 -8.47 1.05 11.95
C GLU A 190 -8.35 0.88 13.48
N SER A 191 -7.14 0.98 14.04
CA SER A 191 -6.93 0.89 15.49
C SER A 191 -7.69 1.96 16.29
N LEU A 192 -7.81 3.18 15.76
CA LEU A 192 -8.59 4.24 16.40
C LEU A 192 -10.08 3.87 16.50
N HIS A 193 -10.60 3.13 15.53
CA HIS A 193 -12.02 2.74 15.45
C HIS A 193 -12.31 1.35 16.03
N ASP A 194 -11.33 0.64 16.60
CA ASP A 194 -11.50 -0.74 17.09
C ASP A 194 -12.62 -0.88 18.13
N ASP A 195 -12.80 0.11 19.01
CA ASP A 195 -13.84 0.10 20.04
C ASP A 195 -15.23 0.47 19.51
N GLU A 196 -15.33 1.07 18.32
CA GLU A 196 -16.61 1.50 17.75
C GLU A 196 -17.53 0.29 17.51
N SER A 197 -16.97 -0.78 16.93
CA SER A 197 -17.69 -2.03 16.69
C SER A 197 -18.24 -2.68 17.97
N LYS A 198 -17.56 -2.48 19.10
CA LYS A 198 -17.90 -3.08 20.40
C LYS A 198 -18.84 -2.20 21.23
N THR A 199 -18.66 -0.89 21.14
CA THR A 199 -19.31 0.09 22.05
C THR A 199 -20.38 0.92 21.35
N GLY A 200 -20.41 0.93 20.02
CA GLY A 200 -21.25 1.82 19.21
C GLY A 200 -20.87 3.30 19.33
N LYS A 201 -19.73 3.62 19.94
CA LYS A 201 -19.28 5.00 20.15
C LYS A 201 -18.17 5.33 19.17
N MET A 202 -18.32 6.47 18.50
CA MET A 202 -17.26 7.05 17.67
C MET A 202 -16.02 7.37 18.54
N PRO A 203 -14.81 7.24 17.98
CA PRO A 203 -13.59 7.65 18.66
C PRO A 203 -13.61 9.14 18.99
N THR A 204 -12.96 9.50 20.10
CA THR A 204 -12.75 10.90 20.52
C THR A 204 -11.38 11.45 20.10
N GLY A 205 -10.50 10.54 19.68
CA GLY A 205 -9.17 10.82 19.14
C GLY A 205 -9.20 11.29 17.70
N LEU A 206 -8.01 11.54 17.14
CA LEU A 206 -7.85 11.96 15.76
C LEU A 206 -6.47 11.56 15.22
N ILE A 207 -6.38 11.39 13.90
CA ILE A 207 -5.11 11.19 13.19
C ILE A 207 -4.88 12.35 12.24
N VAL A 208 -3.72 13.00 12.35
CA VAL A 208 -3.24 13.97 11.38
C VAL A 208 -2.28 13.27 10.43
N ALA A 209 -2.68 13.14 9.17
CA ALA A 209 -1.84 12.58 8.11
C ALA A 209 -1.15 13.70 7.33
N ASN A 210 0.17 13.82 7.50
CA ASN A 210 0.99 14.83 6.84
C ASN A 210 1.97 14.16 5.88
N ASP A 211 2.18 14.76 4.71
CA ASP A 211 3.28 14.42 3.82
C ASP A 211 3.79 15.70 3.14
N ILE A 212 5.11 15.83 3.02
CA ILE A 212 5.74 17.01 2.44
C ILE A 212 5.48 17.13 0.93
N ASP A 213 5.28 16.00 0.24
CA ASP A 213 5.00 15.98 -1.19
C ASP A 213 3.50 15.98 -1.45
N ILE A 214 3.00 17.10 -1.97
CA ILE A 214 1.58 17.30 -2.31
C ILE A 214 1.06 16.23 -3.29
N LYS A 215 1.88 15.77 -4.25
CA LYS A 215 1.45 14.75 -5.21
C LYS A 215 1.28 13.39 -4.54
N ARG A 216 2.16 13.07 -3.58
CA ARG A 216 2.06 11.83 -2.80
C ARG A 216 0.91 11.90 -1.80
N ALA A 217 0.74 13.04 -1.12
CA ALA A 217 -0.37 13.28 -0.21
C ALA A 217 -1.74 13.07 -0.89
N LYS A 218 -1.88 13.47 -2.16
CA LYS A 218 -3.12 13.24 -2.95
C LYS A 218 -3.46 11.77 -3.15
N LEU A 219 -2.48 10.87 -3.19
CA LEU A 219 -2.74 9.42 -3.30
C LEU A 219 -3.45 8.89 -2.05
N MET A 220 -3.15 9.47 -0.89
CA MET A 220 -3.80 9.09 0.37
C MET A 220 -5.28 9.42 0.38
N THR A 221 -5.70 10.53 -0.25
CA THR A 221 -7.11 10.91 -0.28
C THR A 221 -7.95 9.83 -0.96
N THR A 222 -7.45 9.24 -2.05
CA THR A 222 -8.15 8.13 -2.72
C THR A 222 -8.22 6.90 -1.81
N SER A 223 -7.10 6.48 -1.22
CA SER A 223 -7.06 5.30 -0.34
C SER A 223 -7.85 5.48 0.97
N ALA A 224 -7.90 6.69 1.53
CA ALA A 224 -8.67 6.98 2.73
C ALA A 224 -10.18 7.04 2.47
N LEU A 225 -10.61 7.58 1.31
CA LEU A 225 -12.02 7.57 0.90
C LEU A 225 -12.54 6.15 0.65
N ASP A 226 -11.73 5.29 0.03
CA ASP A 226 -12.08 3.88 -0.19
C ASP A 226 -12.27 3.15 1.16
N GLN A 227 -11.45 3.46 2.17
CA GLN A 227 -11.58 2.86 3.50
C GLN A 227 -12.72 3.43 4.35
N ALA A 228 -12.99 4.74 4.28
CA ALA A 228 -14.13 5.35 4.97
C ALA A 228 -15.47 4.78 4.47
N SER A 229 -15.55 4.44 3.17
CA SER A 229 -16.71 3.80 2.55
C SER A 229 -16.96 2.37 3.07
N GLY A 230 -15.90 1.64 3.44
CA GLY A 230 -15.99 0.29 4.02
C GLY A 230 -16.44 0.29 5.48
N VAL A 231 -16.07 1.32 6.26
CA VAL A 231 -16.48 1.48 7.67
C VAL A 231 -17.95 1.89 7.80
N SER A 232 -18.51 2.59 6.82
CA SER A 232 -19.92 3.04 6.81
C SER A 232 -20.95 2.02 6.32
N CYS A 233 -20.56 0.78 6.01
CA CYS A 233 -21.50 -0.24 5.50
C CYS A 233 -22.37 -0.88 6.61
N LEU A 234 -22.95 -0.07 7.50
CA LEU A 234 -24.10 -0.41 8.35
C LEU A 234 -25.01 0.83 8.45
N GLY A 235 -25.83 1.05 7.41
CA GLY A 235 -26.92 2.02 7.42
C GLY A 235 -26.59 3.33 6.70
N ASP A 236 -27.41 3.65 5.70
CA ASP A 236 -27.49 4.90 4.95
C ASP A 236 -26.43 5.13 3.85
N TYR A 237 -26.81 4.66 2.66
CA TYR A 237 -26.23 5.01 1.37
C TYR A 237 -26.36 6.54 1.14
N MET A 238 -25.36 7.32 1.55
CA MET A 238 -25.30 8.73 1.16
C MET A 238 -24.82 8.82 -0.30
N PRO A 239 -25.59 9.41 -1.23
CA PRO A 239 -25.20 9.47 -2.63
C PRO A 239 -23.96 10.36 -2.82
N ARG A 240 -23.04 9.97 -3.72
CA ARG A 240 -21.79 10.69 -4.10
C ARG A 240 -21.97 12.20 -4.39
N SER A 241 -23.18 12.67 -4.65
CA SER A 241 -23.50 14.09 -4.81
C SER A 241 -23.40 14.88 -3.50
N ALA A 242 -23.60 14.24 -2.34
CA ALA A 242 -23.50 14.88 -1.02
C ALA A 242 -22.03 15.06 -0.58
N GLU A 243 -21.14 14.15 -0.97
CA GLU A 243 -19.70 14.20 -0.62
C GLU A 243 -18.97 15.36 -1.30
N VAL A 244 -19.33 15.66 -2.55
CA VAL A 244 -18.78 16.83 -3.29
C VAL A 244 -19.20 18.14 -2.60
N SER A 245 -20.44 18.19 -2.09
CA SER A 245 -20.97 19.37 -1.40
C SER A 245 -20.27 19.62 -0.06
N ALA A 246 -19.97 18.56 0.71
CA ALA A 246 -19.23 18.68 1.96
C ALA A 246 -17.76 19.12 1.74
N ALA A 247 -17.11 18.60 0.70
CA ALA A 247 -15.75 19.00 0.33
C ALA A 247 -15.68 20.46 -0.17
N GLU A 248 -16.71 20.95 -0.87
CA GLU A 248 -16.81 22.36 -1.28
C GLU A 248 -17.08 23.27 -0.08
N GLN A 249 -17.95 22.88 0.86
CA GLN A 249 -18.20 23.64 2.08
C GLN A 249 -16.96 23.76 2.98
N LEU A 250 -16.17 22.68 3.09
CA LEU A 250 -14.89 22.71 3.82
C LEU A 250 -13.84 23.60 3.14
N ARG A 251 -13.81 23.65 1.80
CA ARG A 251 -12.93 24.58 1.07
C ARG A 251 -13.34 26.04 1.26
N GLN A 252 -14.63 26.31 1.36
CA GLN A 252 -15.17 27.65 1.59
C GLN A 252 -14.89 28.11 3.03
N GLN A 253 -15.00 27.22 4.02
CA GLN A 253 -14.66 27.51 5.41
C GLN A 253 -13.14 27.67 5.64
N ALA A 254 -12.31 26.98 4.85
CA ALA A 254 -10.86 27.10 4.92
C ALA A 254 -10.28 28.29 4.13
N GLY A 255 -11.11 29.10 3.45
CA GLY A 255 -10.65 30.26 2.67
C GLY A 255 -9.77 29.90 1.47
N LEU A 256 -9.93 28.70 0.91
CA LEU A 256 -9.12 28.17 -0.20
C LEU A 256 -9.76 28.36 -1.59
N LEU A 257 -10.85 29.14 -1.64
CA LEU A 257 -11.54 29.66 -2.84
C LEU A 257 -11.82 31.15 -2.62
#